data_AF-A0A6P4EFA7-F1
#
_entry.id   AF-A0A6P4EFA7-F1
#
_cell.length_a   1.000
_cell.length_b   1.000
_cell.length_c   1.000
_cell.angle_alpha   90.00
_cell.angle_beta   90.00
_cell.angle_gamma   90.00
#
_symmetry.space_group_name_H-M   'P 1'
#
loop_
_entity.id
_entity.type
_entity.pdbx_description
1 polymer ?
#
loop_
_entity_poly.entity_id
_entity_poly.type
_entity_poly.pdbx_seq_one_letter_code
_entity_poly.pdbx_strand_id
1 'polypeptide(L)'
;MRLAFSLIYDVFRYKVVMSNALNDVCFFEQHKEYKNDEQRIWLMLFELYDRQFKGRNSEEKDLQASLYKESEVTDLADVLWQHRVRLAASISRMRIRVGALKLSQLLPIHLQNEKVAIAAANPVVTGWINPFLVRNKEEADKILTEMGFTVHGPDDEEQLLVQHCKWDNICPLVISCIPKDRSEFTKSVLMTKHYFIMQ
;
A
#
# COMPACT_ATOMS: atom_id res chain seq x y z
N MET A 1 11.69 6.23 -4.60
CA MET A 1 11.51 4.98 -3.81
C MET A 1 10.08 4.77 -3.31
N ARG A 2 9.39 5.74 -2.67
CA ARG A 2 8.01 5.54 -2.17
C ARG A 2 7.01 5.05 -3.23
N LEU A 3 7.04 5.64 -4.43
CA LEU A 3 6.16 5.24 -5.54
C LEU A 3 6.34 3.77 -5.93
N ALA A 4 7.59 3.29 -6.01
CA ALA A 4 7.88 1.90 -6.33
C ALA A 4 7.34 0.95 -5.25
N PHE A 5 7.55 1.26 -3.96
CA PHE A 5 7.02 0.44 -2.87
C PHE A 5 5.49 0.44 -2.81
N SER A 6 4.85 1.59 -3.07
CA SER A 6 3.39 1.67 -3.15
C SER A 6 2.86 0.81 -4.29
N LEU A 7 3.47 0.91 -5.48
CA LEU A 7 3.08 0.12 -6.65
C LEU A 7 3.23 -1.37 -6.40
N ILE A 8 4.37 -1.79 -5.84
CA ILE A 8 4.61 -3.18 -5.48
C ILE A 8 3.55 -3.66 -4.49
N TYR A 9 3.28 -2.87 -3.44
CA TYR A 9 2.26 -3.22 -2.46
C TYR A 9 0.88 -3.39 -3.11
N ASP A 10 0.46 -2.47 -3.98
CA ASP A 10 -0.82 -2.57 -4.67
C ASP A 10 -0.89 -3.80 -5.59
N VAL A 11 0.16 -4.07 -6.38
CA VAL A 11 0.22 -5.28 -7.22
C VAL A 11 0.07 -6.55 -6.38
N PHE A 12 0.78 -6.66 -5.27
CA PHE A 12 0.67 -7.81 -4.37
C PHE A 12 -0.68 -7.86 -3.64
N ARG A 13 -1.28 -6.72 -3.33
CA ARG A 13 -2.63 -6.62 -2.75
C ARG A 13 -3.67 -7.19 -3.70
N TYR A 14 -3.55 -6.93 -4.99
CA TYR A 14 -4.48 -7.41 -6.02
C TYR A 14 -4.07 -8.75 -6.68
N LYS A 15 -2.96 -9.38 -6.27
CA LYS A 15 -2.42 -10.60 -6.91
C LYS A 15 -3.46 -11.71 -7.12
N VAL A 16 -4.33 -11.95 -6.13
CA VAL A 16 -5.36 -12.99 -6.21
C VAL A 16 -6.39 -12.67 -7.29
N VAL A 17 -6.77 -11.39 -7.40
CA VAL A 17 -7.70 -10.93 -8.45
C VAL A 17 -7.04 -11.07 -9.82
N MET A 18 -5.76 -10.70 -9.94
CA MET A 18 -5.00 -10.80 -11.19
C MET A 18 -4.79 -12.25 -11.63
N SER A 19 -4.37 -13.14 -10.74
CA SER A 19 -4.22 -14.57 -11.04
C SER A 19 -5.56 -15.20 -11.45
N ASN A 20 -6.66 -14.85 -10.79
CA ASN A 20 -7.99 -15.35 -11.19
C ASN A 20 -8.39 -14.90 -12.60
N ALA A 21 -8.10 -13.65 -12.97
CA ALA A 21 -8.37 -13.15 -14.31
C ALA A 21 -7.51 -13.85 -15.38
N LEU A 22 -6.22 -14.10 -15.08
CA LEU A 22 -5.30 -14.85 -15.95
C LEU A 22 -5.73 -16.31 -16.11
N ASN A 23 -6.21 -16.94 -15.04
CA ASN A 23 -6.71 -18.31 -15.06
C ASN A 23 -8.00 -18.44 -15.87
N ASP A 24 -8.93 -17.49 -15.75
CA ASP A 24 -10.20 -17.48 -16.50
C ASP A 24 -9.99 -17.37 -18.03
N VAL A 25 -8.88 -16.77 -18.46
CA VAL A 25 -8.51 -16.71 -19.89
C VAL A 25 -7.57 -17.84 -20.32
N CYS A 26 -7.22 -18.76 -19.42
CA CYS A 26 -6.24 -19.83 -19.60
C CYS A 26 -4.84 -19.30 -20.05
N PHE A 27 -4.42 -18.14 -19.54
CA PHE A 27 -3.19 -17.47 -20.00
C PHE A 27 -1.95 -18.37 -19.88
N PHE A 28 -1.73 -18.93 -18.70
CA PHE A 28 -0.55 -19.78 -18.43
C PHE A 28 -0.62 -21.18 -19.07
N GLU A 29 -1.79 -21.60 -19.54
CA GLU A 29 -1.90 -22.84 -20.32
C GLU A 29 -1.37 -22.64 -21.75
N GLN A 30 -1.59 -21.44 -22.30
CA GLN A 30 -1.15 -21.02 -23.62
C GLN A 30 0.31 -20.55 -23.62
N HIS A 31 0.76 -19.94 -22.53
CA HIS A 31 2.11 -19.40 -22.37
C HIS A 31 2.79 -19.93 -21.09
N LYS A 32 3.27 -21.17 -21.16
CA LYS A 32 3.92 -21.86 -20.03
C LYS A 32 5.28 -21.25 -19.69
N GLU A 33 5.92 -20.60 -20.65
CA GLU A 33 7.20 -19.91 -20.54
C GLU A 33 7.19 -18.81 -19.47
N TYR A 34 6.05 -18.13 -19.27
CA TYR A 34 5.95 -17.04 -18.30
C TYR A 34 5.49 -17.47 -16.90
N LYS A 35 5.31 -18.78 -16.66
CA LYS A 35 4.87 -19.27 -15.35
C LYS A 35 5.86 -18.94 -14.23
N ASN A 36 7.16 -18.87 -14.56
CA ASN A 36 8.21 -18.49 -13.61
C ASN A 36 8.29 -16.97 -13.40
N ASP A 37 7.64 -16.16 -14.23
CA ASP A 37 7.69 -14.70 -14.22
C ASP A 37 6.29 -14.07 -13.95
N GLU A 38 5.50 -14.75 -13.10
CA GLU A 38 4.13 -14.34 -12.78
C GLU A 38 4.08 -12.92 -12.16
N GLN A 39 5.11 -12.55 -11.40
CA GLN A 39 5.18 -11.25 -10.72
C GLN A 39 5.23 -10.09 -11.70
N ARG A 40 5.99 -10.21 -12.80
CA ARG A 40 6.04 -9.18 -13.84
C ARG A 40 4.72 -9.12 -14.61
N ILE A 41 4.07 -10.27 -14.84
CA ILE A 41 2.74 -10.31 -15.45
C ILE A 41 1.73 -9.55 -14.58
N TRP A 42 1.71 -9.78 -13.28
CA TRP A 42 0.81 -9.06 -12.38
C TRP A 42 1.05 -7.55 -12.43
N LEU A 43 2.31 -7.11 -12.41
CA LEU A 43 2.67 -5.70 -12.51
C LEU A 43 2.16 -5.08 -13.81
N MET A 44 2.40 -5.74 -14.94
CA MET A 44 2.00 -5.27 -16.26
C MET A 44 0.48 -5.30 -16.46
N LEU A 45 -0.19 -6.30 -15.90
CA LEU A 45 -1.64 -6.40 -15.92
C LEU A 45 -2.31 -5.35 -15.04
N PHE A 46 -1.74 -5.09 -13.86
CA PHE A 46 -2.22 -4.04 -12.96
C PHE A 46 -2.11 -2.67 -13.62
N GLU A 47 -0.97 -2.39 -14.26
CA GLU A 47 -0.76 -1.17 -15.03
C GLU A 47 -1.74 -1.05 -16.21
N LEU A 48 -1.97 -2.15 -16.95
CA LEU A 48 -2.92 -2.18 -18.05
C LEU A 48 -4.37 -1.95 -17.57
N TYR A 49 -4.73 -2.50 -16.40
CA TYR A 49 -6.01 -2.26 -15.76
C TYR A 49 -6.18 -0.79 -15.35
N ASP A 50 -5.15 -0.16 -14.79
CA ASP A 50 -5.18 1.25 -14.40
C ASP A 50 -5.46 2.15 -15.62
N ARG A 51 -4.85 1.83 -16.76
CA ARG A 51 -5.14 2.43 -18.08
C ARG A 51 -6.48 2.04 -18.70
N GLN A 52 -7.33 1.30 -18.00
CA GLN A 52 -8.61 0.79 -18.52
C GLN A 52 -8.46 -0.02 -19.81
N PHE A 53 -7.35 -0.77 -19.94
CA PHE A 53 -7.00 -1.55 -21.13
C PHE A 53 -6.87 -0.72 -22.43
N LYS A 54 -6.62 0.59 -22.31
CA LYS A 54 -6.41 1.51 -23.43
C LYS A 54 -4.93 1.66 -23.78
N GLY A 55 -4.65 2.03 -25.02
CA GLY A 55 -3.30 2.35 -25.47
C GLY A 55 -2.83 3.66 -24.84
N ARG A 56 -1.50 3.82 -24.70
CA ARG A 56 -0.91 5.09 -24.28
C ARG A 56 -0.96 6.12 -25.41
N ASN A 57 -0.81 7.39 -25.03
CA ASN A 57 -0.76 8.52 -25.96
C ASN A 57 0.44 8.37 -26.91
N SER A 58 0.34 8.95 -28.11
CA SER A 58 1.38 8.87 -29.15
C SER A 58 2.76 9.32 -28.67
N GLU A 59 2.82 10.35 -27.81
CA GLU A 59 4.07 10.91 -27.30
C GLU A 59 4.80 9.99 -26.32
N GLU A 60 4.08 9.09 -25.64
CA GLU A 60 4.64 8.18 -24.63
C GLU A 60 4.99 6.80 -25.20
N LYS A 61 4.58 6.51 -26.44
CA LYS A 61 4.79 5.21 -27.07
C LYS A 61 6.27 4.90 -27.31
N ASP A 62 7.02 5.89 -27.78
CA ASP A 62 8.44 5.70 -28.09
C ASP A 62 9.26 5.50 -26.81
N LEU A 63 8.95 6.27 -25.77
CA LEU A 63 9.56 6.12 -24.44
C LEU A 63 9.18 4.78 -23.79
N GLN A 64 7.93 4.33 -23.95
CA GLN A 64 7.52 3.01 -23.49
C GLN A 64 8.31 1.90 -24.20
N ALA A 65 8.43 1.98 -25.51
CA ALA A 65 9.13 0.97 -26.30
C ALA A 65 10.59 0.86 -25.90
N SER A 66 11.27 1.99 -25.63
CA SER A 66 12.65 1.98 -25.14
C SER A 66 12.75 1.35 -23.75
N LEU A 67 11.88 1.73 -22.81
CA LEU A 67 11.88 1.20 -21.44
C LEU A 67 11.54 -0.30 -21.39
N TYR A 68 10.60 -0.77 -22.22
CA TYR A 68 10.24 -2.18 -22.29
C TYR A 68 11.37 -3.03 -22.87
N LYS A 69 12.10 -2.49 -23.84
CA LYS A 69 13.29 -3.13 -24.40
C LYS A 69 14.42 -3.19 -23.37
N GLU A 70 14.67 -2.12 -22.63
CA GLU A 70 15.68 -2.08 -21.57
C GLU A 70 15.34 -3.05 -20.42
N SER A 71 14.05 -3.22 -20.12
CA SER A 71 13.58 -4.09 -19.04
C SER A 71 13.31 -5.54 -19.48
N GLU A 72 13.57 -5.88 -20.75
CA GLU A 72 13.33 -7.22 -21.34
C GLU A 72 11.87 -7.72 -21.19
N VAL A 73 10.88 -6.81 -21.22
CA VAL A 73 9.44 -7.14 -21.05
C VAL A 73 8.61 -6.94 -22.32
N THR A 74 9.23 -6.58 -23.45
CA THR A 74 8.51 -6.28 -24.70
C THR A 74 7.63 -7.44 -25.16
N ASP A 75 8.18 -8.66 -25.25
CA ASP A 75 7.43 -9.83 -25.73
C ASP A 75 6.23 -10.15 -24.82
N LEU A 76 6.44 -10.06 -23.50
CA LEU A 76 5.41 -10.27 -22.50
C LEU A 76 4.31 -9.21 -22.62
N ALA A 77 4.69 -7.94 -22.82
CA ALA A 77 3.75 -6.84 -22.98
C ALA A 77 2.87 -7.03 -24.22
N ASP A 78 3.46 -7.47 -25.33
CA ASP A 78 2.75 -7.72 -26.59
C ASP A 78 1.76 -8.88 -26.45
N VAL A 79 2.17 -9.99 -25.83
CA VAL A 79 1.28 -11.12 -25.54
C VAL A 79 0.13 -10.68 -24.65
N LEU A 80 0.41 -9.98 -23.54
CA LEU A 80 -0.63 -9.48 -22.64
C LEU A 80 -1.60 -8.52 -23.35
N TRP A 81 -1.08 -7.70 -24.27
CA TRP A 81 -1.87 -6.78 -25.08
C TRP A 81 -2.83 -7.49 -26.03
N GLN A 82 -2.45 -8.66 -26.58
CA GLN A 82 -3.35 -9.49 -27.39
C GLN A 82 -4.53 -10.02 -26.57
N HIS A 83 -4.30 -10.35 -25.29
CA HIS A 83 -5.33 -10.86 -24.38
C HIS A 83 -6.17 -9.78 -23.68
N ARG A 84 -5.88 -8.48 -23.89
CA ARG A 84 -6.46 -7.35 -23.14
C ARG A 84 -7.99 -7.37 -23.07
N VAL A 85 -8.68 -7.71 -24.17
CA VAL A 85 -10.14 -7.69 -24.23
C VAL A 85 -10.73 -8.82 -23.39
N ARG A 86 -10.12 -10.01 -23.46
CA ARG A 86 -10.55 -11.18 -22.66
C ARG A 86 -10.30 -10.93 -21.18
N LEU A 87 -9.16 -10.34 -20.83
CA LEU A 87 -8.80 -9.97 -19.47
C LEU A 87 -9.73 -8.89 -18.90
N ALA A 88 -10.01 -7.83 -19.66
CA ALA A 88 -10.96 -6.79 -19.27
C ALA A 88 -12.36 -7.37 -19.01
N ALA A 89 -12.82 -8.27 -19.89
CA ALA A 89 -14.09 -8.96 -19.73
C ALA A 89 -14.09 -9.89 -18.50
N SER A 90 -12.99 -10.60 -18.24
CA SER A 90 -12.84 -11.46 -17.07
C SER A 90 -12.96 -10.68 -15.75
N ILE A 91 -12.19 -9.61 -15.60
CA ILE A 91 -12.26 -8.74 -14.42
C ILE A 91 -13.66 -8.13 -14.27
N SER A 92 -14.28 -7.72 -15.37
CA SER A 92 -15.64 -7.16 -15.35
C SER A 92 -16.67 -8.19 -14.90
N ARG A 93 -16.59 -9.45 -15.37
CA ARG A 93 -17.44 -10.55 -14.90
C ARG A 93 -17.25 -10.82 -13.41
N MET A 94 -16.01 -10.84 -12.93
CA MET A 94 -15.71 -11.01 -11.51
C MET A 94 -16.35 -9.89 -10.67
N ARG A 95 -16.27 -8.63 -11.14
CA ARG A 95 -16.91 -7.48 -10.49
C ARG A 95 -18.42 -7.60 -10.45
N ILE A 96 -19.05 -7.90 -11.58
CA ILE A 96 -20.51 -8.04 -11.69
C ILE A 96 -21.01 -9.16 -10.77
N ARG A 97 -20.32 -10.30 -10.72
CA ARG A 97 -20.69 -11.46 -9.88
C ARG A 97 -20.82 -11.11 -8.40
N VAL A 98 -20.01 -10.18 -7.90
CA VAL A 98 -19.99 -9.76 -6.49
C VAL A 98 -20.66 -8.40 -6.29
N GLY A 99 -21.22 -7.78 -7.34
CA GLY A 99 -21.80 -6.43 -7.27
C GLY A 99 -20.78 -5.32 -6.97
N ALA A 100 -19.51 -5.53 -7.36
CA ALA A 100 -18.41 -4.62 -7.06
C ALA A 100 -18.28 -3.45 -8.07
N LEU A 101 -18.50 -2.23 -7.60
CA LEU A 101 -18.27 -0.98 -8.34
C LEU A 101 -16.78 -0.65 -8.50
N LYS A 102 -15.90 -1.07 -7.58
CA LYS A 102 -14.44 -0.84 -7.64
C LYS A 102 -13.67 -2.16 -7.53
N LEU A 103 -12.43 -2.19 -8.04
CA LEU A 103 -11.55 -3.35 -7.90
C LEU A 103 -11.26 -3.68 -6.43
N SER A 104 -11.16 -2.65 -5.57
CA SER A 104 -10.94 -2.83 -4.12
C SER A 104 -12.01 -3.67 -3.44
N GLN A 105 -13.24 -3.68 -3.95
CA GLN A 105 -14.36 -4.46 -3.41
C GLN A 105 -14.29 -5.94 -3.80
N LEU A 106 -13.37 -6.33 -4.68
CA LEU A 106 -13.06 -7.75 -4.94
C LEU A 106 -12.05 -8.32 -3.96
N LEU A 107 -11.39 -7.48 -3.15
CA LEU A 107 -10.45 -7.95 -2.15
C LEU A 107 -11.20 -8.64 -0.99
N PRO A 108 -10.54 -9.49 -0.19
CA PRO A 108 -11.09 -9.97 1.07
C PRO A 108 -11.49 -8.82 2.01
N ILE A 109 -12.52 -9.01 2.83
CA ILE A 109 -13.09 -7.97 3.72
C ILE A 109 -12.03 -7.24 4.57
N HIS A 110 -11.04 -7.97 5.08
CA HIS A 110 -9.94 -7.39 5.86
C HIS A 110 -9.02 -6.46 5.05
N LEU A 111 -8.96 -6.62 3.73
CA LEU A 111 -8.25 -5.74 2.79
C LEU A 111 -9.17 -4.71 2.11
N GLN A 112 -10.50 -4.88 2.18
CA GLN A 112 -11.49 -3.91 1.69
C GLN A 112 -11.62 -2.71 2.60
N ASN A 113 -11.43 -2.90 3.91
CA ASN A 113 -11.61 -1.87 4.91
C ASN A 113 -10.82 -0.60 4.55
N GLU A 114 -11.53 0.50 4.32
CA GLU A 114 -10.95 1.81 4.09
C GLU A 114 -10.03 2.20 5.24
N LYS A 115 -10.20 1.67 6.47
CA LYS A 115 -9.25 1.84 7.58
C LYS A 115 -7.85 1.27 7.29
N VAL A 116 -7.69 0.27 6.42
CA VAL A 116 -6.38 -0.28 6.02
C VAL A 116 -5.77 0.56 4.89
N ALA A 117 -6.61 1.05 3.96
CA ALA A 117 -6.19 2.01 2.94
C ALA A 117 -5.86 3.40 3.55
N ILE A 118 -6.59 3.79 4.60
CA ILE A 118 -6.37 4.95 5.44
C ILE A 118 -5.23 4.67 6.42
N ALA A 119 -4.95 3.45 6.91
CA ALA A 119 -3.69 3.20 7.62
C ALA A 119 -2.47 3.29 6.68
N ALA A 120 -2.67 2.99 5.39
CA ALA A 120 -1.69 3.23 4.35
C ALA A 120 -1.57 4.72 3.95
N ALA A 121 -2.63 5.53 4.10
CA ALA A 121 -2.66 6.96 3.74
C ALA A 121 -2.45 7.93 4.93
N ASN A 122 -3.09 7.67 6.07
CA ASN A 122 -2.91 8.26 7.40
C ASN A 122 -2.02 7.33 8.25
N PRO A 123 -0.77 7.72 8.46
CA PRO A 123 0.19 6.88 9.14
C PRO A 123 0.02 7.09 10.65
N VAL A 124 -0.92 6.36 11.25
CA VAL A 124 -0.84 6.16 12.69
C VAL A 124 0.51 5.50 12.95
N VAL A 125 1.39 6.21 13.63
CA VAL A 125 2.68 5.70 14.06
C VAL A 125 2.47 5.17 15.47
N THR A 126 2.60 3.85 15.61
CA THR A 126 2.58 3.21 16.93
C THR A 126 4.00 2.82 17.29
N GLY A 127 4.31 2.86 18.58
CA GLY A 127 5.61 2.47 19.05
C GLY A 127 5.74 2.53 20.56
N TRP A 128 6.88 2.07 21.03
CA TRP A 128 7.23 2.05 22.44
C TRP A 128 8.06 3.26 22.80
N ILE A 129 7.75 3.88 23.94
CA ILE A 129 8.70 4.75 24.61
C ILE A 129 9.76 3.88 25.28
N ASN A 130 11.02 4.20 25.03
CA ASN A 130 12.15 3.46 25.55
C ASN A 130 12.36 3.75 27.04
N PRO A 131 12.07 2.78 27.95
CA PRO A 131 12.11 3.02 29.39
C PRO A 131 13.54 3.21 29.92
N PHE A 132 14.57 2.79 29.16
CA PHE A 132 15.96 2.97 29.56
C PHE A 132 16.44 4.40 29.42
N LEU A 133 15.81 5.16 28.53
CA LEU A 133 16.17 6.55 28.24
C LEU A 133 15.17 7.55 28.82
N VAL A 134 13.89 7.19 28.80
CA VAL A 134 12.80 8.01 29.36
C VAL A 134 12.19 7.23 30.51
N ARG A 135 12.47 7.66 31.74
CA ARG A 135 12.13 6.86 32.93
C ARG A 135 10.67 7.00 33.35
N ASN A 136 10.09 8.16 33.08
CA ASN A 136 8.76 8.52 33.55
C ASN A 136 7.84 8.91 32.40
N LYS A 137 6.55 8.60 32.54
CA LYS A 137 5.50 8.97 31.58
C LYS A 137 5.42 10.49 31.39
N GLU A 138 5.55 11.26 32.47
CA GLU A 138 5.56 12.72 32.44
C GLU A 138 6.71 13.32 31.62
N GLU A 139 7.85 12.65 31.59
CA GLU A 139 9.00 13.07 30.79
C GLU A 139 8.75 12.81 29.30
N ALA A 140 8.13 11.66 28.97
CA ALA A 140 7.67 11.36 27.61
C ALA A 140 6.62 12.38 27.14
N ASP A 141 5.65 12.71 27.99
CA ASP A 141 4.57 13.66 27.68
C ASP A 141 5.14 15.05 27.40
N LYS A 142 6.15 15.50 28.18
CA LYS A 142 6.85 16.77 27.92
C LYS A 142 7.54 16.78 26.57
N ILE A 143 8.32 15.73 26.25
CA ILE A 143 9.02 15.64 24.96
C ILE A 143 8.04 15.66 23.78
N LEU A 144 6.91 14.95 23.92
CA LEU A 144 5.85 14.93 22.90
C LEU A 144 5.17 16.30 22.74
N THR A 145 4.87 16.97 23.85
CA THR A 145 4.27 18.31 23.87
C THR A 145 5.22 19.37 23.29
N GLU A 146 6.52 19.28 23.58
CA GLU A 146 7.55 20.18 23.01
C GLU A 146 7.66 20.07 21.49
N MET A 147 7.34 18.90 20.91
CA MET A 147 7.26 18.73 19.46
C MET A 147 5.90 19.13 18.87
N GLY A 148 5.00 19.68 19.69
CA GLY A 148 3.68 20.15 19.26
C GLY A 148 2.62 19.05 19.19
N PHE A 149 2.79 17.93 19.89
CA PHE A 149 1.73 16.93 20.01
C PHE A 149 0.84 17.17 21.23
N THR A 150 -0.47 16.98 21.05
CA THR A 150 -1.42 16.92 22.17
C THR A 150 -1.50 15.48 22.68
N VAL A 151 -1.20 15.26 23.95
CA VAL A 151 -1.16 13.92 24.55
C VAL A 151 -2.46 13.61 25.27
N HIS A 152 -3.11 12.52 24.87
CA HIS A 152 -4.34 11.99 25.45
C HIS A 152 -4.06 10.81 26.38
N GLY A 153 -4.88 10.72 27.42
CA GLY A 153 -4.87 9.59 28.34
C GLY A 153 -5.38 8.29 27.68
N PRO A 154 -5.14 7.13 28.32
CA PRO A 154 -5.66 5.85 27.82
C PRO A 154 -7.20 5.83 27.77
N ASP A 155 -7.85 6.39 28.80
CA ASP A 155 -9.31 6.38 28.92
C ASP A 155 -10.03 7.45 28.08
N ASP A 156 -9.28 8.19 27.25
CA ASP A 156 -9.84 9.22 26.39
C ASP A 156 -10.54 8.60 25.17
N GLU A 157 -11.85 8.80 25.05
CA GLU A 157 -12.64 8.29 23.91
C GLU A 157 -12.53 9.17 22.65
N GLU A 158 -11.79 10.29 22.73
CA GLU A 158 -11.60 11.17 21.58
C GLU A 158 -10.84 10.47 20.44
N GLN A 159 -11.28 10.78 19.21
CA GLN A 159 -10.61 10.30 18.01
C GLN A 159 -9.23 10.96 17.88
N LEU A 160 -8.20 10.15 17.63
CA LEU A 160 -6.86 10.63 17.35
C LEU A 160 -6.87 11.51 16.09
N LEU A 161 -6.60 12.81 16.27
CA LEU A 161 -6.46 13.80 15.20
C LEU A 161 -4.98 14.00 14.82
N VAL A 162 -4.74 14.78 13.76
CA VAL A 162 -3.38 15.13 13.33
C VAL A 162 -2.67 15.94 14.44
N GLN A 163 -1.44 15.57 14.75
CA GLN A 163 -0.65 16.05 15.91
C GLN A 163 -1.22 15.65 17.27
N HIS A 164 -2.01 14.58 17.35
CA HIS A 164 -2.42 14.00 18.63
C HIS A 164 -1.66 12.70 18.87
N CYS A 165 -1.47 12.38 20.15
CA CYS A 165 -0.85 11.16 20.66
C CYS A 165 -1.77 10.54 21.71
N LYS A 166 -1.92 9.22 21.74
CA LYS A 166 -2.69 8.51 22.75
C LYS A 166 -1.89 7.35 23.32
N TRP A 167 -1.88 7.24 24.65
CA TRP A 167 -1.34 6.08 25.35
C TRP A 167 -2.23 4.86 25.20
N ASP A 168 -1.63 3.69 25.02
CA ASP A 168 -2.38 2.44 24.96
C ASP A 168 -2.94 2.06 26.34
N ASN A 169 -4.15 1.51 26.35
CA ASN A 169 -4.88 1.19 27.59
C ASN A 169 -4.40 -0.13 28.22
N ILE A 170 -3.74 -0.99 27.43
CA ILE A 170 -3.27 -2.31 27.84
C ILE A 170 -1.76 -2.27 28.08
N CYS A 171 -1.03 -1.58 27.20
CA CYS A 171 0.43 -1.52 27.20
C CYS A 171 0.92 -0.14 27.70
N PRO A 172 1.46 -0.04 28.93
CA PRO A 172 1.71 1.24 29.60
C PRO A 172 2.78 2.14 28.95
N LEU A 173 3.61 1.59 28.05
CA LEU A 173 4.68 2.30 27.34
C LEU A 173 4.43 2.41 25.83
N VAL A 174 3.28 1.94 25.34
CA VAL A 174 2.92 2.04 23.94
C VAL A 174 2.13 3.32 23.73
N ILE A 175 2.49 4.04 22.67
CA ILE A 175 1.79 5.25 22.27
C ILE A 175 1.52 5.21 20.77
N SER A 176 0.33 5.63 20.40
CA SER A 176 -0.10 5.80 19.00
C SER A 176 -0.24 7.28 18.71
N CYS A 177 0.42 7.77 17.67
CA CYS A 177 0.38 9.17 17.27
C CYS A 177 0.09 9.34 15.79
N ILE A 178 -0.53 10.46 15.42
CA ILE A 178 -0.74 10.83 14.01
C ILE A 178 0.13 12.06 13.72
N PRO A 179 1.37 11.88 13.23
CA PRO A 179 2.20 13.01 12.86
C PRO A 179 1.66 13.71 11.60
N LYS A 180 1.88 15.03 11.53
CA LYS A 180 1.57 15.84 10.33
C LYS A 180 2.36 15.39 9.10
N ASP A 181 3.63 15.03 9.29
CA ASP A 181 4.46 14.33 8.30
C ASP A 181 5.21 13.17 8.97
N ARG A 182 4.87 11.93 8.57
CA ARG A 182 5.55 10.72 9.04
C ARG A 182 7.06 10.73 8.74
N SER A 183 7.45 11.30 7.60
CA SER A 183 8.84 11.36 7.15
C SER A 183 9.67 12.21 8.09
N GLU A 184 9.12 13.35 8.50
CA GLU A 184 9.73 14.24 9.48
C GLU A 184 9.76 13.57 10.86
N PHE A 185 8.67 12.92 11.26
CA PHE A 185 8.61 12.16 12.51
C PHE A 185 9.68 11.05 12.57
N THR A 186 9.89 10.30 11.49
CA THR A 186 10.95 9.26 11.43
C THR A 186 12.37 9.82 11.55
N LYS A 187 12.55 11.12 11.28
CA LYS A 187 13.84 11.83 11.39
C LYS A 187 13.95 12.65 12.67
N SER A 188 12.91 12.67 13.49
CA SER A 188 12.85 13.47 14.71
C SER A 188 13.86 12.99 15.76
N VAL A 189 14.07 13.83 16.77
CA VAL A 189 14.92 13.52 17.93
C VAL A 189 14.44 12.26 18.65
N LEU A 190 13.13 11.98 18.66
CA LEU A 190 12.58 10.76 19.25
C LEU A 190 13.14 9.48 18.62
N MET A 191 13.19 9.44 17.29
CA MET A 191 13.60 8.26 16.54
C MET A 191 15.13 8.15 16.48
N THR A 192 15.81 9.29 16.26
CA THR A 192 17.28 9.33 16.13
C THR A 192 18.00 9.12 17.47
N LYS A 193 17.43 9.56 18.60
CA LYS A 193 17.96 9.28 19.94
C LYS A 193 17.34 8.04 20.60
N HIS A 194 16.55 7.27 19.85
CA HIS A 194 15.93 6.02 20.31
C HIS A 194 15.02 6.16 21.55
N TYR A 195 14.45 7.35 21.76
CA TYR A 195 13.42 7.56 22.78
C TYR A 195 12.10 6.89 22.38
N PHE A 196 11.86 6.75 21.08
CA PHE A 196 10.70 6.08 20.51
C PHE A 196 11.14 4.94 19.58
N ILE A 197 10.54 3.78 19.75
CA ILE A 197 10.79 2.56 18.97
C ILE A 197 9.51 2.24 18.20
N MET A 198 9.50 2.50 16.89
CA MET A 198 8.34 2.26 16.02
C MET A 198 8.05 0.76 15.87
N GLN A 199 6.77 0.38 15.96
CA GLN A 199 6.26 -0.98 15.77
C GLN A 199 5.11 -1.01 14.76
#